data_AF-C0PQA5-F1
#
_entry.id   AF-C0PQA5-F1
#
_cell.length_a   1.000
_cell.length_b   1.000
_cell.length_c   1.000
_cell.angle_alpha   90.00
_cell.angle_beta   90.00
_cell.angle_gamma   90.00
#
_symmetry.space_group_name_H-M   'P 1'
#
loop_
_entity.id
_entity.type
_entity.pdbx_description
1 polymer ?
#
loop_
_entity_poly.entity_id
_entity_poly.type
_entity_poly.pdbx_seq_one_letter_code
_entity_poly.pdbx_strand_id
1 'polypeptide(L)'
;MFVFEPSKLTFDSLIETLRITAPTPFAEQDFLNMYFQKMYKPIPLVYNLVLAMLWRHPENVDLDKVKVVHYCAAGSKPWRYTGKEANMQREDIKVLVQKWWDVYDDESLDFKAEDSIPEAETLSDLQQITANSLLAAIPTAAAFIPTPSAA
;
A
#
# COMPACT_ATOMS: atom_id res chain seq x y z
N MET A 1 0.36 -3.24 6.53
CA MET A 1 1.49 -4.03 6.00
C MET A 1 1.54 -5.37 6.71
N PHE A 2 1.82 -6.46 5.99
CA PHE A 2 2.15 -7.77 6.55
C PHE A 2 3.08 -8.52 5.59
N VAL A 3 3.71 -9.59 6.07
CA VAL A 3 4.55 -10.50 5.27
C VAL A 3 3.82 -11.82 5.14
N PHE A 4 3.81 -12.39 3.93
CA PHE A 4 3.17 -13.68 3.67
C PHE A 4 3.94 -14.48 2.61
N GLU A 5 3.69 -15.78 2.59
CA GLU A 5 4.16 -16.69 1.56
C GLU A 5 3.02 -16.95 0.56
N PRO A 6 3.20 -16.66 -0.74
CA PRO A 6 2.19 -16.97 -1.75
C PRO A 6 1.85 -18.47 -1.77
N SER A 7 0.57 -18.79 -1.65
CA SER A 7 0.10 -20.18 -1.60
C SER A 7 -1.30 -20.26 -2.20
N LYS A 8 -1.47 -21.13 -3.21
CA LYS A 8 -2.78 -21.39 -3.80
C LYS A 8 -3.76 -21.91 -2.76
N LEU A 9 -3.30 -22.79 -1.87
CA LEU A 9 -4.12 -23.35 -0.80
C LEU A 9 -4.62 -22.26 0.15
N THR A 10 -3.74 -21.34 0.54
CA THR A 10 -4.11 -20.20 1.41
C THR A 10 -5.08 -19.27 0.69
N PHE A 11 -4.84 -19.00 -0.60
CA PHE A 11 -5.75 -18.19 -1.41
C PHE A 11 -7.16 -18.80 -1.48
N ASP A 12 -7.27 -20.07 -1.88
CA ASP A 12 -8.57 -20.75 -2.00
C ASP A 12 -9.32 -20.72 -0.66
N SER A 13 -8.62 -21.01 0.45
CA SER A 13 -9.18 -20.97 1.80
C SER A 13 -9.61 -19.56 2.25
N LEU A 14 -8.83 -18.52 1.93
CA LEU A 14 -9.21 -17.13 2.17
C LEU A 14 -10.50 -16.77 1.44
N ILE A 15 -10.62 -17.13 0.16
CA ILE A 15 -11.82 -16.84 -0.63
C ILE A 15 -13.05 -17.58 -0.10
N GLU A 16 -12.91 -18.85 0.26
CA GLU A 16 -14.00 -19.63 0.87
C GLU A 16 -14.45 -19.01 2.21
N THR A 17 -13.49 -18.61 3.05
CA THR A 17 -13.78 -18.00 4.35
C THR A 17 -14.43 -16.62 4.18
N LEU A 18 -13.96 -15.82 3.21
CA LEU A 18 -14.49 -14.48 2.93
C LEU A 18 -15.98 -14.54 2.54
N ARG A 19 -16.39 -15.54 1.75
CA ARG A 19 -17.78 -15.69 1.28
C ARG A 19 -18.79 -15.87 2.42
N ILE A 20 -18.35 -16.42 3.55
CA ILE A 20 -19.22 -16.67 4.72
C ILE A 20 -18.96 -15.69 5.86
N THR A 21 -17.99 -14.78 5.72
CA THR A 21 -17.65 -13.80 6.76
C THR A 21 -18.57 -12.59 6.67
N ALA A 22 -19.16 -12.19 7.80
CA ALA A 22 -19.94 -10.96 7.87
C ALA A 22 -19.03 -9.73 7.66
N PRO A 23 -19.43 -8.74 6.85
CA PRO A 23 -18.64 -7.52 6.67
C PRO A 23 -18.42 -6.75 7.97
N THR A 24 -17.23 -6.17 8.12
CA THR A 24 -16.88 -5.28 9.24
C THR A 24 -16.51 -3.88 8.72
N PRO A 25 -16.46 -2.86 9.58
CA PRO A 25 -16.06 -1.50 9.18
C PRO A 25 -14.64 -1.41 8.59
N PHE A 26 -13.71 -2.27 9.01
CA PHE A 26 -12.36 -2.37 8.44
C PHE A 26 -12.21 -3.66 7.65
N ALA A 27 -12.86 -3.70 6.48
CA ALA A 27 -13.13 -4.91 5.71
C ALA A 27 -11.94 -5.88 5.59
N GLU A 28 -10.82 -5.47 4.95
CA GLU A 28 -9.70 -6.41 4.75
C GLU A 28 -8.90 -6.62 6.04
N GLN A 29 -8.67 -5.56 6.81
CA GLN A 29 -7.84 -5.63 8.01
C GLN A 29 -8.44 -6.55 9.08
N ASP A 30 -9.72 -6.40 9.39
CA ASP A 30 -10.41 -7.23 10.38
C ASP A 30 -10.53 -8.68 9.90
N PHE A 31 -10.87 -8.87 8.62
CA PHE A 31 -10.97 -10.21 8.04
C PHE A 31 -9.64 -10.97 8.15
N LEU A 32 -8.53 -10.33 7.75
CA LEU A 32 -7.20 -10.93 7.83
C LEU A 32 -6.77 -11.17 9.28
N ASN A 33 -7.10 -10.26 10.20
CA ASN A 33 -6.84 -10.47 11.63
C ASN A 33 -7.60 -11.68 12.17
N MET A 34 -8.87 -11.85 11.81
CA MET A 34 -9.68 -13.00 12.22
C MET A 34 -9.17 -14.31 11.62
N TYR A 35 -8.84 -14.31 10.32
CA TYR A 35 -8.35 -15.48 9.61
C TYR A 35 -6.99 -15.95 10.15
N PHE A 36 -6.03 -15.02 10.31
CA PHE A 36 -4.67 -15.32 10.75
C PHE A 36 -4.48 -15.23 12.28
N GLN A 37 -5.54 -15.11 13.07
CA GLN A 37 -5.47 -14.84 14.53
C GLN A 37 -4.54 -15.78 15.32
N LYS A 38 -4.37 -17.04 14.87
CA LYS A 38 -3.56 -18.06 15.56
C LYS A 38 -2.09 -18.06 15.13
N MET A 39 -1.77 -17.39 14.03
CA MET A 39 -0.41 -17.33 13.46
C MET A 39 0.18 -15.93 13.46
N TYR A 40 -0.64 -14.91 13.75
CA TYR A 40 -0.23 -13.51 13.75
C TYR A 40 0.99 -13.26 14.62
N LYS A 41 1.97 -12.54 14.05
CA LYS A 41 3.14 -12.02 14.76
C LYS A 41 3.22 -10.52 14.50
N PRO A 42 3.25 -9.67 15.54
CA PRO A 42 3.30 -8.23 15.35
C PRO A 42 4.63 -7.83 14.70
N ILE A 43 4.54 -6.91 13.72
CA ILE A 43 5.71 -6.23 13.18
C ILE A 43 5.99 -4.96 14.00
N PRO A 44 7.27 -4.58 14.21
CA PRO A 44 7.58 -3.34 14.90
C PRO A 44 6.97 -2.12 14.19
N LEU A 45 6.56 -1.11 14.98
CA LEU A 45 5.90 0.10 14.47
C LEU A 45 6.70 0.81 13.37
N VAL A 46 8.03 0.79 13.45
CA VAL A 46 8.92 1.42 12.47
C VAL A 46 8.75 0.86 11.05
N TYR A 47 8.24 -0.37 10.91
CA TYR A 47 7.95 -0.97 9.61
C TYR A 47 6.52 -0.70 9.14
N ASN A 48 5.65 -0.07 9.92
CA ASN A 48 4.30 0.26 9.47
C ASN A 48 3.74 1.41 10.33
N LEU A 49 4.38 2.58 10.26
CA LEU A 49 3.97 3.73 11.05
C LEU A 49 2.60 4.23 10.57
N VAL A 50 1.55 3.86 11.30
CA VAL A 50 0.24 4.48 11.19
C VAL A 50 0.33 5.90 11.72
N LEU A 51 0.04 6.91 10.89
CA LEU A 51 0.27 8.32 11.25
C LEU A 51 -0.39 8.76 12.55
N ALA A 52 -1.53 8.15 12.92
CA ALA A 52 -2.20 8.45 14.18
C ALA A 52 -1.32 8.26 15.42
N MET A 53 -0.28 7.42 15.34
CA MET A 53 0.70 7.24 16.41
C MET A 53 1.46 8.51 16.75
N LEU A 54 1.62 9.44 15.80
CA LEU A 54 2.32 10.72 16.02
C LEU A 54 1.64 11.64 17.04
N TRP A 55 0.33 11.47 17.25
CA TRP A 55 -0.43 12.29 18.21
C TRP A 55 -1.19 11.48 19.26
N ARG A 56 -1.38 10.17 19.06
CA ARG A 56 -1.97 9.28 20.08
C ARG A 56 -0.93 8.75 21.06
N HIS A 57 0.27 8.43 20.56
CA HIS A 57 1.37 7.84 21.33
C HIS A 57 2.73 8.38 20.86
N PRO A 58 2.94 9.71 20.86
CA PRO A 58 4.17 10.32 20.37
C PRO A 58 5.43 9.80 21.09
N GLU A 59 5.31 9.39 22.34
CA GLU A 59 6.39 8.80 23.15
C GLU A 59 6.95 7.50 22.57
N ASN A 60 6.18 6.82 21.71
CA ASN A 60 6.57 5.56 21.07
C ASN A 60 7.08 5.74 19.64
N VAL A 61 7.18 6.99 19.15
CA VAL A 61 7.61 7.28 17.77
C VAL A 61 8.94 8.01 17.77
N ASP A 62 9.96 7.31 17.26
CA ASP A 62 11.23 7.89 16.85
C ASP A 62 11.25 7.95 15.32
N LEU A 63 10.96 9.13 14.76
CA LEU A 63 10.81 9.32 13.31
C LEU A 63 12.06 8.97 12.52
N ASP A 64 13.26 9.12 13.10
CA ASP A 64 14.52 8.82 12.43
C ASP A 64 14.74 7.31 12.27
N LYS A 65 14.04 6.49 13.07
CA LYS A 65 14.08 5.02 12.97
C LYS A 65 12.98 4.44 12.07
N VAL A 66 12.02 5.26 11.64
CA VAL A 66 10.88 4.81 10.82
C VAL A 66 11.36 4.45 9.42
N LYS A 67 10.94 3.28 8.96
CA LYS A 67 11.29 2.73 7.63
C LYS A 67 10.14 2.81 6.64
N VAL A 68 8.90 2.65 7.12
CA VAL A 68 7.71 2.74 6.26
C VAL A 68 6.60 3.51 6.96
N VAL A 69 6.03 4.46 6.23
CA VAL A 69 4.93 5.33 6.67
C VAL A 69 3.63 4.90 6.01
N HIS A 70 2.58 4.74 6.80
CA HIS A 70 1.23 4.42 6.34
C HIS A 70 0.31 5.64 6.49
N TYR A 71 0.09 6.34 5.37
CA TYR A 71 -0.80 7.50 5.26
C TYR A 71 -2.28 7.06 5.27
N CYS A 72 -2.79 6.60 6.41
CA CYS A 72 -4.16 6.06 6.53
C CYS A 72 -5.18 7.04 7.13
N ALA A 73 -4.74 8.14 7.75
CA ALA A 73 -5.64 9.12 8.36
C ALA A 73 -6.30 10.00 7.30
N ALA A 74 -7.52 10.49 7.57
CA ALA A 74 -8.19 11.46 6.71
C ALA A 74 -7.29 12.68 6.43
N GLY A 75 -7.21 13.10 5.17
CA GLY A 75 -6.35 14.21 4.72
C GLY A 75 -4.86 13.89 4.59
N SER A 76 -4.41 12.72 5.04
CA SER A 76 -2.97 12.40 5.07
C SER A 76 -2.41 11.87 3.74
N LYS A 77 -3.24 11.52 2.76
CA LYS A 77 -2.78 11.04 1.46
C LYS A 77 -1.94 12.15 0.79
N PRO A 78 -0.62 11.94 0.53
CA PRO A 78 0.26 13.02 0.08
C PRO A 78 -0.23 13.74 -1.19
N TRP A 79 -0.75 12.99 -2.16
CA TRP A 79 -1.31 13.50 -3.42
C TRP A 79 -2.66 14.24 -3.29
N ARG A 80 -3.25 14.28 -2.09
CA ARG A 80 -4.48 15.04 -1.77
C ARG A 80 -4.31 15.91 -0.52
N TYR A 81 -3.07 16.13 -0.09
CA TYR A 81 -2.79 16.79 1.16
C TYR A 81 -3.15 18.27 1.08
N THR A 82 -4.03 18.74 1.97
CA THR A 82 -4.44 20.15 2.04
C THR A 82 -3.97 20.84 3.33
N GLY A 83 -3.55 20.07 4.33
CA GLY A 83 -3.20 20.56 5.66
C GLY A 83 -4.38 20.99 6.53
N LYS A 84 -5.63 20.85 6.07
CA LYS A 84 -6.83 21.34 6.76
C LYS A 84 -7.50 20.31 7.67
N GLU A 85 -7.33 19.03 7.38
CA GLU A 85 -7.91 17.95 8.18
C GLU A 85 -7.24 17.85 9.56
N ALA A 86 -7.91 17.17 10.49
CA ALA A 86 -7.46 17.09 11.87
C ALA A 86 -6.03 16.53 11.98
N ASN A 87 -5.18 17.25 12.70
CA ASN A 87 -3.75 16.95 12.91
C ASN A 87 -2.86 17.14 11.68
N MET A 88 -3.39 17.46 10.50
CA MET A 88 -2.56 17.66 9.31
C MET A 88 -1.71 18.92 9.38
N GLN A 89 -2.04 19.89 10.25
CA GLN A 89 -1.22 21.09 10.44
C GLN A 89 0.17 20.82 11.07
N ARG A 90 0.42 19.61 11.59
CA ARG A 90 1.65 19.27 12.31
C ARG A 90 2.87 19.25 11.41
N GLU A 91 4.01 19.63 11.98
CA GLU A 91 5.25 19.77 11.22
C GLU A 91 5.84 18.42 10.81
N ASP A 92 5.77 17.43 11.69
CA ASP A 92 6.20 16.07 11.37
C ASP A 92 5.43 15.49 10.17
N ILE A 93 4.13 15.72 10.07
CA ILE A 93 3.32 15.29 8.92
C ILE A 93 3.74 16.02 7.64
N LYS A 94 3.96 17.33 7.68
CA LYS A 94 4.42 18.09 6.50
C LYS A 94 5.75 17.56 5.99
N VAL A 95 6.70 17.26 6.89
CA VAL A 95 8.00 16.66 6.53
C VAL A 95 7.79 15.31 5.86
N LEU A 96 6.90 14.46 6.37
CA LEU A 96 6.59 13.17 5.75
C LEU A 96 5.89 13.31 4.40
N VAL A 97 5.02 14.30 4.23
CA VAL A 97 4.37 14.58 2.93
C VAL A 97 5.40 15.10 1.94
N GLN A 98 6.32 15.99 2.35
CA GLN A 98 7.39 16.51 1.50
C GLN A 98 8.30 15.38 1.02
N LYS A 99 8.75 14.48 1.92
CA LYS A 99 9.55 13.31 1.55
C LYS A 99 8.87 12.41 0.51
N TRP A 100 7.54 12.32 0.53
CA TRP A 100 6.79 11.58 -0.48
C TRP A 100 6.84 12.27 -1.84
N TRP A 101 6.63 13.60 -1.86
CA TRP A 101 6.74 14.40 -3.09
C TRP A 101 8.15 14.44 -3.65
N ASP A 102 9.18 14.53 -2.79
CA ASP A 102 10.58 14.47 -3.22
C ASP A 102 10.89 13.18 -4.00
N VAL A 103 10.25 12.05 -3.64
CA VAL A 103 10.37 10.78 -4.38
C VAL A 103 9.51 10.78 -5.64
N TYR A 104 8.31 11.34 -5.60
CA TYR A 104 7.40 11.38 -6.76
C TYR A 104 7.92 12.31 -7.87
N ASP A 105 8.52 13.44 -7.49
CA ASP A 105 9.07 14.46 -8.41
C ASP A 105 10.51 14.13 -8.84
N ASP A 106 11.09 13.02 -8.36
CA ASP A 106 12.41 12.54 -8.79
C ASP A 106 12.31 11.85 -10.15
N GLU A 107 12.48 12.64 -11.22
CA GLU A 107 12.51 12.17 -12.62
C GLU A 107 13.55 11.04 -12.87
N SER A 108 14.54 10.86 -11.99
CA SER A 108 15.49 9.75 -12.14
C SER A 108 14.88 8.39 -11.85
N LEU A 109 13.76 8.36 -11.10
CA LEU A 109 12.97 7.17 -10.79
C LEU A 109 11.89 6.89 -11.82
N ASP A 110 11.68 7.79 -12.79
CA ASP A 110 10.73 7.56 -13.87
C ASP A 110 11.08 6.32 -14.67
N PHE A 111 10.05 5.59 -15.09
CA PHE A 111 10.22 4.43 -15.94
C PHE A 111 10.80 4.86 -17.30
N LYS A 112 12.00 4.40 -17.60
CA LYS A 112 12.63 4.59 -18.91
C LYS A 112 12.42 3.33 -19.73
N ALA A 113 11.75 3.46 -20.87
CA ALA A 113 11.50 2.34 -21.78
C ALA A 113 12.82 1.64 -22.21
N GLU A 114 13.91 2.40 -22.29
CA GLU A 114 15.25 1.94 -22.63
C GLU A 114 15.85 0.95 -21.61
N ASP A 115 15.44 1.03 -20.33
CA ASP A 115 15.92 0.14 -19.26
C ASP A 115 15.16 -1.20 -19.21
N SER A 116 14.07 -1.33 -19.99
CA SER A 116 13.15 -2.47 -19.97
C SER A 116 13.31 -3.46 -21.12
N ILE A 117 14.31 -3.26 -21.97
CA ILE A 117 14.65 -4.20 -23.05
C ILE A 117 15.86 -5.04 -22.59
N PRO A 118 15.69 -6.23 -21.98
CA PRO A 118 16.68 -7.27 -22.21
C PRO A 118 16.67 -7.48 -23.73
N GLU A 119 17.83 -7.34 -24.41
CA GLU A 119 17.96 -7.43 -25.87
C GLU A 119 17.01 -8.49 -26.45
N ALA A 120 15.85 -8.02 -26.91
CA ALA A 120 14.83 -8.87 -27.50
C ALA A 120 15.30 -9.06 -28.94
N GLU A 121 16.08 -10.11 -29.17
CA GLU A 121 16.59 -10.43 -30.50
C GLU A 121 15.46 -10.80 -31.47
N THR A 122 14.25 -11.12 -30.98
CA THR A 122 13.13 -11.54 -31.82
C THR A 122 11.77 -10.94 -31.42
N LEU A 123 10.87 -10.84 -32.41
CA LEU A 123 9.48 -10.37 -32.23
C LEU A 123 8.67 -11.24 -31.23
N SER A 124 9.06 -12.50 -31.00
CA SER A 124 8.38 -13.34 -29.99
C SER A 124 8.75 -12.94 -28.57
N ASP A 125 9.96 -12.42 -28.35
CA ASP A 125 10.44 -12.01 -27.03
C ASP A 125 9.68 -10.76 -26.57
N LEU A 126 9.42 -9.82 -27.48
CA LEU A 126 8.57 -8.65 -27.22
C LEU A 126 7.13 -9.05 -26.87
N GLN A 127 6.55 -10.04 -27.56
CA GLN A 127 5.21 -10.55 -27.24
C GLN A 127 5.18 -11.23 -25.87
N GLN A 128 6.22 -11.98 -25.51
CA GLN A 128 6.33 -12.67 -24.23
C GLN A 128 6.54 -11.70 -23.06
N ILE A 129 7.37 -10.66 -23.23
CA ILE A 129 7.57 -9.60 -22.23
C ILE A 129 6.28 -8.80 -22.02
N THR A 130 5.57 -8.49 -23.11
CA THR A 130 4.28 -7.78 -23.03
C THR A 130 3.23 -8.62 -22.31
N ALA A 131 3.17 -9.93 -22.58
CA ALA A 131 2.24 -10.85 -21.90
C ALA A 131 2.58 -11.06 -20.41
N ASN A 132 3.86 -10.96 -20.03
CA ASN A 132 4.34 -11.16 -18.66
C ASN A 132 4.39 -9.87 -17.83
N SER A 133 4.15 -8.70 -18.45
CA SER A 133 4.11 -7.43 -17.74
C SER A 133 2.88 -7.35 -16.83
N LEU A 134 3.06 -6.83 -15.61
CA LEU A 134 1.98 -6.53 -14.66
C LEU A 134 0.86 -5.68 -15.29
N LEU A 135 1.19 -4.86 -16.30
CA LEU A 135 0.22 -4.05 -17.05
C LEU A 135 -0.74 -4.91 -17.91
N ALA A 136 -0.31 -6.08 -18.39
CA ALA A 136 -1.18 -6.99 -19.16
C ALA A 136 -2.22 -7.70 -18.30
N ALA A 137 -2.02 -7.75 -16.98
CA ALA A 137 -2.99 -8.28 -16.03
C ALA A 137 -4.04 -7.25 -15.59
N ILE A 138 -3.91 -5.97 -15.99
CA ILE A 138 -4.91 -4.93 -15.70
C ILE A 138 -6.05 -5.06 -16.72
N PRO A 139 -7.28 -5.41 -16.29
CA PRO A 139 -8.43 -5.43 -17.18
C PRO A 139 -8.65 -4.03 -17.76
N THR A 140 -8.70 -3.89 -19.08
CA THR A 140 -8.87 -2.60 -19.78
C THR A 140 -10.20 -1.90 -19.51
N ALA A 141 -11.10 -2.50 -18.72
CA ALA A 141 -12.27 -1.83 -18.18
C ALA A 141 -12.82 -2.60 -16.97
N ALA A 142 -12.26 -2.38 -15.78
CA ALA A 142 -13.04 -2.58 -14.57
C ALA A 142 -13.87 -1.31 -14.34
N ALA A 143 -15.20 -1.44 -14.28
CA ALA A 143 -16.06 -0.32 -13.88
C ALA A 143 -15.59 0.18 -12.51
N PHE A 144 -15.08 1.41 -12.46
CA PHE A 144 -14.60 2.03 -11.23
C PHE A 144 -15.80 2.26 -10.31
N ILE A 145 -16.01 1.36 -9.35
CA ILE A 145 -16.99 1.56 -8.27
C ILE A 145 -16.27 2.39 -7.21
N PRO A 146 -16.70 3.64 -6.95
CA PRO A 146 -16.09 4.45 -5.90
C PRO A 146 -16.35 3.77 -4.56
N THR A 147 -15.30 3.37 -3.86
CA THR A 147 -15.42 2.97 -2.46
C THR A 147 -15.66 4.22 -1.62
N PRO A 148 -16.51 4.16 -0.58
CA PRO A 148 -16.64 5.26 0.37
C PRO A 148 -15.29 5.61 0.97
N SER A 149 -15.10 6.89 1.31
CA SER A 149 -13.89 7.35 1.98
C SER A 149 -13.70 6.56 3.27
N ALA A 150 -12.52 5.96 3.44
CA ALA A 150 -12.11 5.43 4.74
C ALA A 150 -12.16 6.58 5.75
N ALA A 151 -12.77 6.31 6.91
CA ALA A 151 -12.92 7.24 8.02
C ALA A 151 -11.59 7.49 8.74
#